data_AF-A0A6G2PRX6-F1
#
_entry.id   AF-A0A6G2PRX6-F1
#
_cell.length_a   1.000
_cell.length_b   1.000
_cell.length_c   1.000
_cell.angle_alpha   90.00
_cell.angle_beta   90.00
_cell.angle_gamma   90.00
#
_symmetry.space_group_name_H-M   'P 1'
#
loop_
_entity.id
_entity.type
_entity.pdbx_description
1 polymer ?
#
loop_
_entity_poly.entity_id
_entity_poly.type
_entity_poly.pdbx_seq_one_letter_code
_entity_poly.pdbx_strand_id
1 'polypeptide(L)' 'ENIWLRTKRYNASGAVSSGTGGVCYLYFPARPSAHQRKALAAVGVR' A
#
# COMPACT_ATOMS: atom_id res chain seq x y z
N GLU A 1 12.46 -8.80 8.92
CA GLU A 1 12.43 -9.14 7.49
C GLU A 1 12.68 -7.84 6.71
N ASN A 2 13.81 -7.70 6.02
CA ASN A 2 14.14 -6.45 5.32
C ASN A 2 13.46 -6.44 3.95
N ILE A 3 12.31 -5.78 3.88
CA ILE A 3 11.57 -5.57 2.64
C ILE A 3 12.10 -4.30 1.97
N TRP A 4 12.89 -4.47 0.90
CA TRP A 4 13.43 -3.36 0.11
C TRP A 4 12.43 -2.92 -0.98
N LEU A 5 11.37 -2.20 -0.59
CA LEU A 5 10.45 -1.61 -1.56
C LEU A 5 11.02 -0.29 -2.08
N ARG A 6 11.09 -0.16 -3.40
CA ARG A 6 11.49 1.07 -4.09
C ARG A 6 10.38 1.49 -5.03
N THR A 7 9.88 2.71 -4.87
CA THR A 7 8.89 3.29 -5.77
C THR A 7 9.56 4.25 -6.74
N LYS A 8 9.08 4.27 -7.99
CA LYS A 8 9.44 5.33 -8.94
C LYS A 8 8.71 6.61 -8.53
N ARG A 9 9.45 7.69 -8.34
CA ARG A 9 8.93 9.02 -8.03
C ARG A 9 9.51 10.01 -9.02
N TYR A 10 8.69 10.84 -9.63
CA TYR A 10 9.18 11.99 -10.38
C TYR A 10 9.62 13.08 -9.39
N ASN A 11 10.83 13.58 -9.54
CA ASN A 11 11.33 14.69 -8.74
C ASN A 11 10.85 16.03 -9.31
N ALA A 12 11.18 17.13 -8.62
CA ALA A 12 10.76 18.47 -9.03
C ALA A 12 11.30 18.90 -10.42
N SER A 13 12.37 18.27 -10.90
CA SER A 13 12.95 18.47 -12.22
C SER A 13 12.42 17.49 -13.29
N GLY A 14 11.41 16.68 -12.96
CA GLY A 14 10.78 15.74 -13.89
C GLY A 14 11.54 14.43 -14.12
N ALA A 15 12.69 14.24 -13.47
CA ALA A 15 13.47 13.02 -13.58
C ALA A 15 12.91 11.91 -12.68
N VAL A 16 13.06 10.66 -13.12
CA VAL A 16 12.70 9.49 -12.32
C VAL A 16 13.74 9.29 -11.21
N SER A 17 13.30 9.43 -9.97
CA SER A 17 14.06 9.12 -8.76
C SER A 17 13.45 7.91 -8.05
N SER A 18 14.25 7.26 -7.21
CA SER A 18 13.81 6.11 -6.43
C SER A 18 13.54 6.54 -4.99
N GLY A 19 12.29 6.38 -4.54
CA GLY A 19 11.88 6.63 -3.16
C GLY A 19 11.88 5.34 -2.32
N THR A 20 11.84 5.47 -1.00
CA THR A 20 11.45 4.36 -0.13
C THR A 20 9.98 4.05 -0.41
N GLY A 21 9.68 2.84 -0.86
CA GLY A 21 8.31 2.35 -0.90
C GLY A 21 7.82 2.13 0.53
N GLY A 22 6.70 2.74 0.90
CA GLY A 22 6.09 2.52 2.20
C GLY A 22 5.36 1.18 2.26
N VAL A 23 5.49 0.47 3.38
CA VAL A 23 4.60 -0.65 3.75
C VAL A 23 3.51 -0.10 4.67
N CYS A 24 2.26 -0.47 4.43
CA CYS A 24 1.15 -0.22 5.33
C CYS A 24 0.68 -1.55 5.93
N TYR A 25 0.63 -1.64 7.26
CA TYR A 25 0.06 -2.80 7.96
C TYR A 25 -1.40 -2.53 8.30
N LEU A 26 -2.26 -3.51 8.05
CA LEU A 26 -3.68 -3.48 8.35
C LEU A 26 -3.99 -4.58 9.37
N TYR A 27 -4.39 -4.20 10.57
CA TYR A 27 -5.00 -5.14 11.52
C TYR A 27 -6.49 -5.23 11.22
N PHE A 28 -6.98 -6.44 11.00
CA PHE A 28 -8.36 -6.69 10.61
C PHE A 28 -8.88 -8.00 11.22
N PRO A 29 -10.20 -8.15 11.42
CA PRO A 29 -10.76 -9.41 11.89
C PRO A 29 -10.39 -10.59 10.99
N ALA A 30 -10.00 -11.72 11.60
CA ALA A 30 -9.65 -12.94 10.86
C ALA A 30 -10.81 -13.50 10.02
N ARG A 31 -12.07 -13.19 10.41
CA ARG A 31 -13.29 -13.55 9.69
C ARG A 31 -14.13 -12.29 9.44
N PRO A 32 -13.80 -11.52 8.39
CA PRO A 32 -14.47 -10.26 8.14
C PRO A 32 -15.88 -10.47 7.61
N SER A 33 -16.82 -9.62 8.04
CA SER A 33 -18.18 -9.59 7.53
C SER A 33 -18.23 -9.17 6.06
N ALA A 34 -19.37 -9.37 5.40
CA ALA A 34 -19.56 -8.93 4.01
C ALA A 34 -19.36 -7.42 3.84
N HIS A 35 -19.78 -6.61 4.81
CA HIS A 35 -19.60 -5.16 4.77
C HIS A 35 -18.13 -4.77 4.94
N GLN A 36 -17.42 -5.44 5.86
CA GLN A 36 -15.99 -5.23 6.10
C GLN A 36 -15.14 -5.53 4.86
N ARG A 37 -15.45 -6.62 4.13
CA ARG A 37 -14.77 -6.93 2.85
C ARG A 37 -15.00 -5.84 1.80
N LYS A 38 -16.21 -5.29 1.72
CA LYS A 38 -16.51 -4.18 0.80
C LYS A 38 -15.68 -2.93 1.12
N ALA A 39 -15.52 -2.61 2.41
CA ALA A 39 -14.71 -1.47 2.84
C ALA A 39 -13.23 -1.63 2.48
N LEU A 40 -12.65 -2.83 2.65
CA LEU A 40 -11.28 -3.13 2.22
C LEU A 40 -11.11 -2.99 0.70
N ALA A 41 -12.05 -3.56 -0.07
CA ALA A 41 -11.99 -3.50 -1.52
C ALA A 41 -12.06 -2.05 -2.05
N ALA A 42 -12.79 -1.16 -1.38
CA ALA A 42 -12.89 0.25 -1.75
C ALA A 42 -11.55 1.01 -1.65
N VAL A 43 -10.61 0.51 -0.84
CA VAL A 43 -9.24 1.05 -0.71
C VAL A 43 -8.19 0.18 -1.42
N GLY A 44 -8.63 -0.75 -2.27
CA GLY A 44 -7.74 -1.61 -3.07
C GLY A 44 -7.15 -2.81 -2.32
N VAL A 45 -7.63 -3.11 -1.11
CA VAL A 45 -7.22 -4.28 -0.32
C VAL A 45 -8.18 -5.44 -0.66
N ARG A 46 -7.67 -6.52 -1.23
CA ARG A 46 -8.45 -7.68 -1.70
C ARG A 46 -8.07 -8.95 -0.96
#